data_AF-A0A1B3W6Z4-F1
#
_entry.id   AF-A0A1B3W6Z4-F1
#
_cell.length_a   1.000
_cell.length_b   1.000
_cell.length_c   1.000
_cell.angle_alpha   90.00
_cell.angle_beta   90.00
_cell.angle_gamma   90.00
#
_symmetry.space_group_name_H-M   'P 1'
#
loop_
_entity.id
_entity.type
_entity.pdbx_description
1 polymer ?
#
loop_
_entity_poly.entity_id
_entity_poly.type
_entity_poly.pdbx_seq_one_letter_code
_entity_poly.pdbx_strand_id
1 'polypeptide(L)'
;MRITRQRALGLGWAAIGGIIALQAFNSFACYGHGAGLSLLGLGFVAIPLVPALLALPSANPVRAVGACLLFAPWLAYAYYIDCIRPYTGGGASMVYVLVVMGGLPSSIIGALATGPVMRLLGIEVGGGQRAGTESRG
;
A
#
# COMPACT_ATOMS: atom_id res chain seq x y z
N MET A 1 -12.78 -5.76 -20.02
CA MET A 1 -13.13 -6.71 -18.94
C MET A 1 -13.77 -5.93 -17.80
N ARG A 2 -14.97 -6.32 -17.33
CA ARG A 2 -15.66 -5.60 -16.25
C ARG A 2 -15.47 -6.33 -14.91
N ILE A 3 -14.98 -5.61 -13.92
CA ILE A 3 -14.84 -6.11 -12.55
C ILE A 3 -15.92 -5.45 -11.68
N THR A 4 -16.61 -6.22 -10.85
CA THR A 4 -17.59 -5.67 -9.92
C THR A 4 -16.90 -4.86 -8.82
N ARG A 5 -17.52 -3.78 -8.35
CA ARG A 5 -17.00 -2.96 -7.24
C ARG A 5 -16.65 -3.80 -6.00
N GLN A 6 -17.45 -4.81 -5.67
CA GLN A 6 -17.16 -5.72 -4.55
C GLN A 6 -15.85 -6.48 -4.72
N ARG A 7 -15.58 -7.03 -5.92
CA ARG A 7 -14.30 -7.71 -6.20
C ARG A 7 -13.13 -6.73 -6.16
N ALA A 8 -13.31 -5.53 -6.71
CA ALA A 8 -12.28 -4.50 -6.71
C ALA A 8 -11.95 -4.00 -5.28
N LEU A 9 -12.96 -3.88 -4.41
CA LEU A 9 -12.76 -3.61 -2.98
C LEU A 9 -12.06 -4.78 -2.27
N GLY A 10 -12.45 -6.02 -2.57
CA GLY A 10 -11.80 -7.21 -2.04
C GLY A 10 -10.31 -7.27 -2.38
N LEU A 11 -9.95 -6.94 -3.63
CA LEU A 11 -8.55 -6.84 -4.06
C LEU A 11 -7.80 -5.71 -3.35
N GLY A 12 -8.42 -4.54 -3.17
CA GLY A 12 -7.81 -3.42 -2.43
C GLY A 12 -7.53 -3.80 -0.97
N TRP A 13 -8.50 -4.40 -0.28
CA TRP A 13 -8.33 -4.89 1.08
C TRP A 13 -7.30 -6.00 1.19
N ALA A 14 -7.29 -6.94 0.23
CA ALA A 14 -6.28 -8.00 0.19
C ALA A 14 -4.87 -7.42 0.03
N ALA A 15 -4.69 -6.40 -0.81
CA ALA A 15 -3.39 -5.75 -1.00
C ALA A 15 -2.92 -5.02 0.27
N ILE A 16 -3.83 -4.29 0.93
CA ILE A 16 -3.55 -3.63 2.22
C ILE A 16 -3.20 -4.68 3.29
N GLY A 17 -3.97 -5.77 3.38
CA GLY A 17 -3.68 -6.89 4.26
C GLY A 17 -2.32 -7.51 3.99
N GLY A 18 -1.91 -7.62 2.72
CA GLY A 18 -0.58 -8.07 2.32
C GLY A 18 0.54 -7.17 2.83
N ILE A 19 0.38 -5.85 2.77
CA ILE A 19 1.34 -4.89 3.35
C ILE A 19 1.43 -5.04 4.87
N ILE A 20 0.30 -5.15 5.55
CA ILE A 20 0.24 -5.36 7.01
C ILE A 20 0.93 -6.67 7.38
N ALA A 21 0.68 -7.75 6.63
CA ALA A 21 1.30 -9.05 6.84
C ALA A 21 2.81 -9.00 6.60
N LEU A 22 3.27 -8.28 5.57
CA LEU A 22 4.70 -8.10 5.30
C LEU A 22 5.38 -7.30 6.41
N GLN A 23 4.73 -6.23 6.92
CA GLN A 23 5.24 -5.49 8.07
C GLN A 23 5.28 -6.35 9.33
N ALA A 24 4.24 -7.13 9.59
CA ALA A 24 4.21 -8.06 10.72
C ALA A 24 5.33 -9.10 10.61
N PHE A 25 5.54 -9.68 9.43
CA PHE A 25 6.65 -10.58 9.16
C PHE A 25 7.99 -9.91 9.48
N ASN A 26 8.23 -8.69 9.01
CA ASN A 26 9.43 -7.94 9.34
C ASN A 26 9.57 -7.76 10.86
N SER A 27 8.51 -7.34 11.56
CA SER A 27 8.57 -7.14 13.02
C SER A 27 8.90 -8.41 13.81
N PHE A 28 8.29 -9.54 13.48
CA PHE A 28 8.49 -10.80 14.22
C PHE A 28 9.74 -11.56 13.77
N ALA A 29 9.96 -11.71 12.47
CA ALA A 29 11.05 -12.52 11.93
C ALA A 29 12.40 -11.79 11.98
N CYS A 30 12.41 -10.46 11.85
CA CYS A 30 13.65 -9.69 11.84
C CYS A 30 14.01 -9.11 13.21
N TYR A 31 13.10 -8.34 13.81
CA TYR A 31 13.41 -7.59 15.03
C TYR A 31 13.03 -8.31 16.33
N GLY A 32 12.38 -9.48 16.25
CA GLY A 32 11.89 -10.20 17.42
C GLY A 32 10.91 -9.37 18.27
N HIS A 33 10.22 -8.40 17.66
CA HIS A 33 9.33 -7.49 18.38
C HIS A 33 8.11 -8.21 18.96
N GLY A 34 7.73 -7.84 20.17
CA GLY A 34 6.43 -8.17 20.75
C GLY A 34 5.28 -7.36 20.12
N ALA A 35 4.03 -7.73 20.42
CA ALA A 35 2.83 -7.13 19.81
C ALA A 35 2.77 -5.59 19.89
N GLY A 36 3.22 -4.99 21.01
CA GLY A 36 3.23 -3.54 21.19
C GLY A 36 4.23 -2.81 20.27
N LEU A 37 5.45 -3.34 20.12
CA LEU A 37 6.44 -2.77 19.21
C LEU A 37 6.08 -3.00 17.74
N SER A 38 5.42 -4.12 17.43
CA SER A 38 4.86 -4.36 16.09
C SER A 38 3.78 -3.32 15.74
N LEU A 39 2.97 -2.88 16.72
CA LEU A 39 1.97 -1.84 16.51
C LEU A 39 2.60 -0.47 16.21
N LEU A 40 3.69 -0.13 16.92
CA LEU A 40 4.47 1.08 16.64
C LEU A 40 5.07 1.06 15.23
N GLY A 41 5.64 -0.08 14.81
CA GLY A 41 6.14 -0.26 13.44
C GLY A 41 5.04 -0.09 12.39
N LEU A 42 3.84 -0.62 12.66
CA LEU A 42 2.65 -0.39 11.84
C LEU A 42 2.27 1.10 11.75
N GLY A 43 2.46 1.87 12.81
CA GLY A 43 2.24 3.32 12.80
C GLY A 43 3.10 4.05 11.77
N PHE A 44 4.39 3.68 11.64
CA PHE A 44 5.27 4.24 10.62
C PHE A 44 4.87 3.83 9.20
N VAL A 45 4.45 2.57 9.04
CA VAL A 45 3.96 2.03 7.76
C VAL A 45 2.60 2.59 7.36
N ALA A 46 1.80 3.04 8.31
CA ALA A 46 0.50 3.65 8.02
C ALA A 46 0.63 4.90 7.14
N ILE A 47 1.71 5.69 7.30
CA ILE A 47 1.96 6.91 6.53
C ILE A 47 2.00 6.62 5.01
N PRO A 48 2.91 5.77 4.49
CA PRO A 48 2.92 5.41 3.07
C PRO A 48 1.71 4.58 2.63
N LEU A 49 0.92 4.02 3.55
CA LEU A 49 -0.31 3.29 3.26
C LEU A 49 -1.54 4.21 3.06
N VAL A 50 -1.47 5.47 3.50
CA VAL A 50 -2.58 6.44 3.38
C VAL A 50 -3.15 6.53 1.95
N PRO A 51 -2.35 6.62 0.88
CA PRO A 51 -2.88 6.67 -0.49
C PRO A 51 -3.69 5.43 -0.87
N ALA A 52 -3.32 4.25 -0.35
CA ALA A 52 -4.08 3.02 -0.58
C ALA A 52 -5.43 3.05 0.16
N LEU A 53 -5.44 3.53 1.40
CA LEU A 53 -6.67 3.69 2.20
C LEU A 53 -7.62 4.70 1.57
N LEU A 54 -7.10 5.83 1.09
CA LEU A 54 -7.90 6.86 0.38
C LEU A 54 -8.41 6.38 -0.99
N ALA A 55 -7.75 5.39 -1.60
CA ALA A 55 -8.20 4.81 -2.85
C ALA A 55 -9.41 3.89 -2.70
N LEU A 56 -9.62 3.25 -1.54
CA LEU A 56 -10.74 2.33 -1.29
C LEU A 56 -12.13 2.96 -1.48
N PRO A 57 -12.46 4.14 -0.90
CA PRO A 57 -13.76 4.77 -1.11
C PRO A 57 -13.91 5.41 -2.50
N SER A 58 -12.82 5.51 -3.28
CA SER A 58 -12.84 6.16 -4.60
C SER A 58 -13.63 5.38 -5.65
N ALA A 59 -13.89 6.02 -6.79
CA ALA A 59 -14.53 5.37 -7.94
C ALA A 59 -13.74 4.17 -8.48
N ASN A 60 -12.45 4.03 -8.14
CA ASN A 60 -11.63 2.90 -8.55
C ASN A 60 -10.79 2.36 -7.37
N PRO A 61 -11.34 1.42 -6.58
CA PRO A 61 -10.63 0.84 -5.43
C PRO A 61 -9.41 -0.01 -5.82
N VAL A 62 -9.26 -0.40 -7.10
CA VAL A 62 -8.06 -1.11 -7.56
C VAL A 62 -6.82 -0.21 -7.51
N ARG A 63 -6.97 1.12 -7.45
CA ARG A 63 -5.85 2.05 -7.20
C ARG A 63 -5.12 1.75 -5.89
N ALA A 64 -5.80 1.17 -4.90
CA ALA A 64 -5.17 0.70 -3.66
C ALA A 64 -4.13 -0.40 -3.94
N VAL A 65 -4.40 -1.28 -4.91
CA VAL A 65 -3.49 -2.36 -5.30
C VAL A 65 -2.17 -1.81 -5.84
N GLY A 66 -2.21 -0.83 -6.76
CA GLY A 66 -0.97 -0.25 -7.28
C GLY A 66 -0.20 0.57 -6.25
N ALA A 67 -0.90 1.25 -5.33
CA ALA A 67 -0.27 1.92 -4.20
C ALA A 67 0.50 0.92 -3.33
N CYS A 68 -0.12 -0.21 -2.99
CA CYS A 68 0.52 -1.29 -2.23
C CYS A 68 1.65 -1.96 -3.03
N LEU A 69 1.49 -2.19 -4.34
CA LEU A 69 2.51 -2.82 -5.18
C LEU A 69 3.80 -2.00 -5.27
N LEU A 70 3.71 -0.67 -5.41
CA LEU A 70 4.90 0.18 -5.42
C LEU A 70 5.44 0.48 -4.02
N PHE A 71 4.67 0.21 -2.98
CA PHE A 71 5.13 0.32 -1.60
C PHE A 71 5.84 -0.96 -1.10
N ALA A 72 5.35 -2.15 -1.45
CA ALA A 72 5.87 -3.43 -0.97
C ALA A 72 7.39 -3.63 -1.13
N PRO A 73 8.04 -3.20 -2.24
CA PRO A 73 9.49 -3.32 -2.39
C PRO A 73 10.28 -2.59 -1.31
N TRP A 74 9.75 -1.49 -0.77
CA TRP A 74 10.42 -0.74 0.30
C TRP A 74 10.45 -1.54 1.61
N LEU A 75 9.36 -2.24 1.94
CA LEU A 75 9.32 -3.13 3.10
C LEU A 75 10.23 -4.35 2.93
N ALA A 76 10.28 -4.91 1.72
CA ALA A 76 11.22 -5.99 1.41
C ALA A 76 12.68 -5.50 1.49
N TYR A 77 12.96 -4.29 1.02
CA TYR A 77 14.28 -3.67 1.11
C TYR A 77 14.70 -3.43 2.57
N ALA A 78 13.80 -2.95 3.42
CA ALA A 78 14.05 -2.80 4.85
C ALA A 78 14.43 -4.13 5.51
N TYR A 79 13.68 -5.21 5.21
CA TYR A 79 14.02 -6.55 5.69
C TYR A 79 15.41 -7.00 5.21
N TYR A 80 15.73 -6.76 3.94
CA TYR A 80 17.02 -7.15 3.38
C TYR A 80 18.19 -6.45 4.09
N ILE A 81 18.10 -5.13 4.31
CA ILE A 81 19.17 -4.36 4.95
C ILE A 81 19.30 -4.72 6.43
N ASP A 82 18.21 -4.92 7.15
CA ASP A 82 18.30 -5.12 8.59
C ASP A 82 18.53 -6.58 8.98
N CYS A 83 18.10 -7.54 8.16
CA CYS A 83 18.18 -8.96 8.52
C CYS A 83 18.99 -9.86 7.62
N ILE A 84 19.17 -9.53 6.33
CA ILE A 84 20.00 -10.35 5.45
C ILE A 84 21.42 -9.80 5.40
N ARG A 85 21.58 -8.48 5.32
CA ARG A 85 22.88 -7.82 5.30
C ARG A 85 22.93 -6.67 6.31
N PRO A 86 22.91 -6.99 7.62
CA PRO A 86 22.85 -5.99 8.69
C PRO A 86 23.97 -4.96 8.56
N TYR A 87 23.62 -3.70 8.78
CA TYR A 87 24.56 -2.59 8.76
C TYR A 87 25.64 -2.77 9.83
N THR A 88 26.91 -2.86 9.42
CA THR A 88 28.04 -3.15 10.31
C THR A 88 28.65 -1.91 10.97
N GLY A 89 28.09 -0.72 10.75
CA GLY A 89 28.64 0.56 11.23
C GLY A 89 28.29 0.94 12.66
N GLY A 90 27.79 0.02 13.49
CA GLY A 90 27.61 0.22 14.94
C GLY A 90 26.45 1.13 15.39
N GLY A 91 25.58 1.57 14.47
CA GLY A 91 24.38 2.36 14.76
C GLY A 91 23.07 1.62 14.51
N ALA A 92 21.96 2.10 15.08
CA ALA A 92 20.62 1.60 14.78
C ALA A 92 20.24 1.93 13.33
N SER A 93 19.70 0.95 12.60
CA SER A 93 19.36 1.12 11.19
C SER A 93 18.22 2.14 11.00
N MET A 94 18.48 3.16 10.17
CA MET A 94 17.51 4.20 9.79
C MET A 94 16.73 3.82 8.52
N VAL A 95 16.72 2.54 8.13
CA VAL A 95 16.10 2.11 6.85
C VAL A 95 14.61 2.44 6.78
N TYR A 96 13.88 2.46 7.90
CA TYR A 96 12.48 2.87 7.93
C TYR A 96 12.26 4.34 7.55
N VAL A 97 13.26 5.21 7.68
CA VAL A 97 13.19 6.57 7.14
C VAL A 97 13.09 6.53 5.63
N LEU A 98 13.87 5.65 4.96
CA LEU A 98 13.77 5.44 3.52
C LEU A 98 12.43 4.81 3.14
N VAL A 99 11.91 3.89 3.95
CA VAL A 99 10.57 3.31 3.74
C VAL A 99 9.49 4.38 3.77
N VAL A 100 9.56 5.34 4.70
CA VAL A 100 8.57 6.43 4.76
C VAL A 100 8.79 7.43 3.62
N MET A 101 10.01 7.93 3.47
CA MET A 101 10.35 8.98 2.50
C MET A 101 10.24 8.51 1.04
N GLY A 102 10.61 7.27 0.75
CA GLY A 102 10.50 6.65 -0.57
C GLY A 102 9.16 5.94 -0.79
N GLY A 103 8.61 5.31 0.25
CA GLY A 103 7.37 4.55 0.15
C GLY A 103 6.14 5.42 -0.05
N LEU A 104 6.07 6.61 0.57
CA LEU A 104 4.94 7.53 0.38
C LEU A 104 4.84 8.06 -1.06
N PRO A 105 5.89 8.64 -1.68
CA PRO A 105 5.79 9.06 -3.07
C PRO A 105 5.56 7.87 -3.99
N SER A 106 6.16 6.71 -3.71
CA SER A 106 5.93 5.49 -4.50
C SER A 106 4.47 5.03 -4.44
N SER A 107 3.83 5.07 -3.27
CA SER A 107 2.43 4.67 -3.14
C SER A 107 1.48 5.68 -3.78
N ILE A 108 1.80 6.98 -3.74
CA ILE A 108 1.08 8.01 -4.50
C ILE A 108 1.19 7.75 -6.00
N ILE A 109 2.40 7.54 -6.52
CA ILE A 109 2.64 7.22 -7.93
C ILE A 109 1.88 5.95 -8.32
N GLY A 110 1.91 4.92 -7.47
CA GLY A 110 1.21 3.66 -7.71
C GLY A 110 -0.29 3.84 -7.80
N ALA A 111 -0.87 4.60 -6.86
CA ALA A 111 -2.28 4.95 -6.88
C ALA A 111 -2.66 5.73 -8.15
N LEU A 112 -1.84 6.69 -8.57
CA LEU A 112 -2.09 7.52 -9.74
C LEU A 112 -1.92 6.76 -11.06
N ALA A 113 -0.85 5.97 -11.20
CA ALA A 113 -0.53 5.19 -12.39
C ALA A 113 -1.49 4.01 -12.62
N THR A 114 -2.12 3.49 -11.56
CA THR A 114 -3.10 2.40 -11.70
C THR A 114 -4.29 2.80 -12.56
N GLY A 115 -4.75 4.05 -12.47
CA GLY A 115 -5.85 4.57 -13.29
C GLY A 115 -5.60 4.45 -14.81
N PRO A 116 -4.54 5.08 -15.37
CA PRO A 116 -4.21 4.96 -16.78
C PRO A 116 -3.84 3.53 -17.19
N VAL A 117 -3.13 2.76 -16.36
CA VAL A 117 -2.79 1.37 -16.67
C VAL A 117 -4.06 0.52 -16.83
N MET A 118 -5.05 0.66 -15.95
CA MET A 118 -6.31 -0.07 -16.10
C MET A 118 -7.11 0.34 -17.33
N ARG A 119 -7.06 1.62 -17.71
CA ARG A 119 -7.67 2.10 -18.97
C ARG A 119 -7.00 1.51 -20.19
N LEU A 120 -5.67 1.44 -20.21
CA LEU A 120 -4.89 0.82 -21.28
C LEU A 120 -5.20 -0.68 -21.40
N LEU A 121 -5.43 -1.37 -20.28
CA LEU A 121 -5.81 -2.78 -20.24
C LEU A 121 -7.31 -3.03 -20.50
N GLY A 122 -8.11 -1.99 -20.75
CA GLY A 122 -9.55 -2.12 -20.97
C GLY A 122 -10.31 -2.68 -19.77
N ILE A 123 -9.82 -2.44 -18.54
CA ILE A 123 -10.44 -2.88 -17.29
C ILE A 123 -11.30 -1.74 -16.74
N GLU A 124 -12.61 -1.97 -16.70
CA GLU A 124 -13.58 -1.05 -16.09
C GLU A 124 -14.09 -1.63 -14.77
N VAL A 125 -14.07 -0.81 -13.71
CA VAL A 125 -14.71 -1.16 -12.44
C VAL A 125 -16.18 -0.74 -12.52
N GLY A 126 -17.08 -1.73 -12.59
CA GLY A 126 -18.51 -1.52 -12.58
C GLY A 126 -18.99 -1.09 -11.19
N GLY A 127 -19.52 0.13 -11.10
CA GLY A 127 -20.11 0.67 -9.87
C GLY A 127 -19.71 2.11 -9.53
N GLY A 128 -19.53 2.97 -10.54
CA GLY A 128 -19.49 4.41 -10.29
C GLY A 128 -20.85 4.88 -9.79
N GLN A 129 -20.99 5.12 -8.48
CA GLN A 129 -21.98 6.05 -7.96
C GLN A 129 -21.66 7.42 -8.59
N ARG A 130 -22.28 7.71 -9.74
CA ARG A 130 -22.74 9.07 -10.00
C ARG A 130 -23.89 9.27 -9.03
N ALA A 131 -23.61 9.86 -7.87
CA ALA A 131 -24.67 10.57 -7.17
C ALA A 131 -25.17 11.64 -8.17
N GLY A 132 -26.44 11.58 -8.53
CA GLY A 132 -27.09 12.61 -9.34
C GLY A 132 -26.81 13.98 -8.72
N THR A 133 -26.51 14.97 -9.54
CA THR A 133 -27.57 15.85 -10.03
C THR A 133 -27.39 16.15 -11.52
N GLU A 134 -28.05 15.35 -12.34
CA GLU A 134 -28.71 15.86 -13.54
C GLU A 134 -30.09 16.36 -13.06
N SER A 135 -30.24 17.68 -12.87
CA SER A 135 -31.56 18.32 -12.89
C SER A 135 -31.56 19.28 -14.07
N ARG A 136 -32.18 18.80 -15.14
CA ARG A 136 -32.69 19.59 -16.26
C ARG A 136 -33.68 20.64 -15.75
N GLY A 137 -33.83 21.73 -16.51
CA GLY A 137 -34.95 22.68 -16.38
C GLY A 137 -34.50 24.12 -16.44
#